data_AF-A0A7C6PIP6-F1
#
_entry.id   AF-A0A7C6PIP6-F1
#
_cell.length_a   1.000
_cell.length_b   1.000
_cell.length_c   1.000
_cell.angle_alpha   90.00
_cell.angle_beta   90.00
_cell.angle_gamma   90.00
#
_symmetry.space_group_name_H-M   'P 1'
#
loop_
_entity.id
_entity.type
_entity.pdbx_description
1 polymer ?
#
loop_
_entity_poly.entity_id
_entity_poly.type
_entity_poly.pdbx_seq_one_letter_code
_entity_poly.pdbx_strand_id
1 'polypeptide(L)' 'MYRVVTTYRNGSPRPVVERGPWHVAQKTAEGWAETLRGLGYVAYVEAQNGMIDAGGGEPAGGADSDLMAALASMA' A
#
# COMPACT_ATOMS: atom_id res chain seq x y z
N MET A 1 3.41 5.94 -12.90
CA MET A 1 3.79 4.51 -12.84
C MET A 1 3.11 3.86 -11.65
N TYR A 2 3.05 2.53 -11.63
CA TYR A 2 2.34 1.73 -10.63
C TYR A 2 3.26 0.64 -10.10
N ARG A 3 3.20 0.33 -8.80
CA ARG A 3 3.93 -0.80 -8.22
C ARG A 3 3.02 -1.60 -7.32
N VAL A 4 3.41 -2.84 -7.05
CA VAL A 4 2.74 -3.67 -6.05
C VAL A 4 3.43 -3.48 -4.71
N VAL A 5 2.65 -3.28 -3.66
CA VAL A 5 3.11 -3.28 -2.28
C VAL A 5 2.52 -4.51 -1.61
N THR A 6 3.37 -5.27 -0.92
CA THR A 6 2.98 -6.51 -0.24
C THR A 6 3.36 -6.45 1.24
N THR A 7 2.44 -6.85 2.09
CA THR A 7 2.61 -6.90 3.53
C THR A 7 2.55 -8.35 4.00
N TYR A 8 3.56 -8.80 4.75
CA TYR A 8 3.60 -10.14 5.30
C TYR A 8 4.21 -10.17 6.71
N ARG A 9 3.94 -11.26 7.44
CA ARG A 9 4.54 -11.53 8.76
C ARG A 9 5.67 -12.53 8.60
N ASN A 10 6.81 -12.25 9.22
CA ASN A 10 8.00 -13.12 9.19
C ASN A 10 8.45 -13.53 10.61
N GLY A 11 7.57 -13.46 11.60
CA GLY A 11 7.90 -13.71 13.02
C GLY A 11 8.41 -12.49 13.77
N SER A 12 8.67 -11.36 13.10
CA SER A 12 8.99 -10.09 13.77
C SER A 12 7.74 -9.43 14.39
N PRO A 13 7.92 -8.56 15.41
CA PRO A 13 6.80 -7.81 16.02
C PRO A 13 6.08 -6.87 15.04
N ARG A 14 6.77 -6.43 13.99
CA ARG A 14 6.23 -5.54 12.96
C ARG A 14 6.11 -6.31 11.63
N PRO A 15 5.01 -6.12 10.88
CA PRO A 15 4.88 -6.69 9.55
C PRO A 15 5.92 -6.09 8.60
N VAL A 16 6.41 -6.90 7.67
CA VAL A 16 7.31 -6.47 6.60
C VAL A 16 6.49 -5.90 5.47
N VAL A 17 6.87 -4.71 4.99
CA VAL A 17 6.28 -4.06 3.82
C VAL A 17 7.31 -4.07 2.71
N GLU A 18 7.05 -4.84 1.66
CA GLU A 18 7.89 -4.96 0.48
C GLU A 18 7.26 -4.22 -0.69
N ARG A 19 8.08 -3.46 -1.43
CA ARG A 19 7.64 -2.66 -2.57
C ARG A 19 8.31 -3.22 -3.82
N GLY A 20 7.48 -3.70 -4.74
CA GLY A 20 7.93 -4.24 -6.01
C GLY A 20 8.45 -3.14 -6.96
N PRO A 21 8.94 -3.55 -8.14
CA PRO A 21 9.40 -2.63 -9.17
C PRO A 21 8.25 -1.77 -9.71
N TRP A 22 8.60 -0.62 -10.26
CA TRP A 22 7.65 0.25 -10.96
C TRP A 22 7.33 -0.31 -12.35
N HIS A 23 6.04 -0.43 -12.64
CA HIS A 23 5.48 -0.76 -13.93
C HIS A 23 4.84 0.48 -14.57
N VAL A 24 4.96 0.60 -15.89
CA VAL A 24 4.35 1.71 -16.64
C VAL A 24 2.83 1.54 -16.71
N ALA A 25 2.36 0.31 -16.94
CA ALA A 25 0.94 -0.03 -17.06
C ALA A 25 0.35 -0.47 -15.71
N GLN A 26 -0.79 0.13 -15.35
CA GLN A 26 -1.56 -0.22 -14.15
C GLN A 26 -1.96 -1.71 -14.16
N LYS A 27 -2.51 -2.19 -15.28
CA LYS A 27 -2.97 -3.56 -15.46
C LYS A 27 -1.90 -4.61 -15.13
N THR A 28 -0.63 -4.31 -15.39
CA THR A 28 0.48 -5.19 -15.03
C THR A 28 0.63 -5.29 -13.51
N ALA A 29 0.62 -4.16 -12.81
CA ALA A 29 0.69 -4.14 -11.35
C ALA A 29 -0.56 -4.81 -10.73
N GLU A 30 -1.75 -4.58 -11.29
CA GLU A 30 -3.00 -5.22 -10.82
C GLU A 30 -2.96 -6.74 -10.97
N GLY A 31 -2.50 -7.27 -12.11
CA GLY A 31 -2.39 -8.72 -12.30
C GLY A 31 -1.43 -9.37 -11.31
N TRP A 32 -0.33 -8.70 -10.97
CA TRP A 32 0.58 -9.16 -9.92
C TRP A 32 -0.06 -9.09 -8.53
N ALA A 33 -0.74 -8.00 -8.20
CA ALA A 33 -1.44 -7.86 -6.93
C ALA A 33 -2.53 -8.92 -6.74
N GLU A 34 -3.30 -9.22 -7.80
CA GLU A 34 -4.30 -10.29 -7.80
C GLU A 34 -3.65 -11.67 -7.59
N THR A 35 -2.56 -11.95 -8.30
CA THR A 35 -1.82 -13.22 -8.14
C THR A 35 -1.34 -13.39 -6.69
N LEU A 36 -0.74 -12.35 -6.10
CA LEU A 36 -0.25 -12.38 -4.72
C LEU A 36 -1.38 -12.52 -3.69
N ARG A 37 -2.52 -11.86 -3.92
CA ARG A 37 -3.73 -12.05 -3.10
C ARG A 37 -4.24 -13.49 -3.19
N GLY A 38 -4.24 -14.08 -4.38
CA GLY A 38 -4.60 -15.49 -4.58
C GLY A 38 -3.68 -16.47 -3.85
N LEU A 39 -2.43 -16.08 -3.60
CA LEU A 39 -1.46 -16.84 -2.80
C LEU A 39 -1.55 -16.56 -1.28
N GLY A 40 -2.49 -15.71 -0.85
CA GLY A 40 -2.73 -15.38 0.56
C GLY A 40 -1.90 -14.20 1.10
N TYR A 41 -1.19 -13.47 0.24
CA TYR A 41 -0.51 -12.25 0.64
C TYR A 41 -1.47 -11.06 0.70
N VAL A 42 -1.20 -10.12 1.60
CA VAL A 42 -1.86 -8.80 1.59
C VAL A 42 -1.13 -7.92 0.59
N ALA A 43 -1.69 -7.71 -0.61
CA ALA A 43 -1.08 -6.91 -1.67
C ALA A 43 -2.02 -5.81 -2.20
N TYR A 44 -1.47 -4.67 -2.59
CA TYR A 44 -2.21 -3.56 -3.22
C TYR A 44 -1.34 -2.82 -4.25
N VAL A 45 -2.00 -2.05 -5.13
CA VAL A 45 -1.31 -1.24 -6.13
C VAL A 45 -1.16 0.18 -5.60
N GLU A 46 0.07 0.69 -5.66
CA GLU A 46 0.39 2.07 -5.35
C GLU A 46 0.81 2.79 -6.64
N ALA A 47 0.20 3.94 -6.91
CA ALA A 47 0.63 4.84 -7.96
C ALA A 47 1.74 5.77 -7.43
N GLN A 48 2.70 6.08 -8.29
CA GLN A 48 3.84 6.94 -7.97
C GLN A 48 3.47 8.33 -7.44
N ASN A 49 2.23 8.77 -7.67
CA ASN A 49 1.68 10.05 -7.23
C ASN A 49 0.71 9.95 -6.03
N GLY A 50 0.74 8.83 -5.28
CA GLY A 50 0.01 8.69 -4.02
C GLY A 50 -1.43 8.15 -4.11
N MET A 51 -1.92 7.81 -5.30
CA MET A 51 -3.16 7.04 -5.42
C MET A 51 -2.90 5.58 -5.05
N ILE A 52 -3.53 5.11 -3.97
CA ILE A 52 -3.50 3.71 -3.56
C ILE A 52 -4.84 3.10 -3.96
N ASP A 53 -4.80 2.11 -4.85
CA ASP A 53 -5.97 1.30 -5.18
C ASP A 53 -5.94 0.04 -4.30
N ALA A 54 -6.46 0.21 -3.08
CA ALA A 54 -6.78 -0.89 -2.20
C ALA A 54 -8.31 -0.91 -2.09
N GLY A 55 -8.96 -1.83 -2.80
CA GLY A 55 -10.37 -2.12 -2.59
C GLY A 55 -10.64 -2.34 -1.09
N GLY A 56 -11.33 -1.37 -0.48
CA GLY A 56 -11.73 -1.38 0.93
C GLY A 56 -10.65 -0.90 1.90
N GLY A 57 -10.44 0.41 1.97
CA GLY A 57 -9.64 1.05 3.03
C GLY A 57 -9.02 2.34 2.53
N GLU A 58 -9.34 3.44 3.22
CA GLU A 58 -9.05 4.83 2.87
C GLU A 58 -7.63 5.08 2.31
N PRO A 59 -7.48 6.04 1.36
CA PRO A 59 -6.20 6.33 0.74
C PRO A 59 -5.20 6.81 1.79
N ALA A 60 -4.06 6.11 1.92
CA ALA A 60 -2.92 6.53 2.74
C ALA A 60 -2.16 7.72 2.11
N GLY A 61 -2.90 8.75 1.70
CA GLY A 61 -2.43 10.10 1.40
C GLY A 61 -3.01 11.16 2.35
N GLY A 62 -3.89 10.77 3.29
CA GLY A 62 -4.43 11.66 4.34
C GLY A 62 -3.80 11.46 5.73
N ALA A 63 -3.15 10.33 5.98
CA ALA A 63 -2.68 9.95 7.30
C ALA A 63 -1.69 10.96 7.90
N ASP A 64 -0.80 11.55 7.11
CA ASP A 64 0.15 12.56 7.63
C ASP A 64 -0.57 13.86 8.03
N SER A 65 -1.61 14.27 7.29
CA SER A 65 -2.36 15.50 7.59
C SER A 65 -3.26 15.31 8.82
N ASP A 66 -3.95 14.18 8.91
CA ASP A 66 -4.80 13.83 10.05
C ASP A 66 -3.97 13.56 11.32
N LEU A 67 -2.79 12.93 11.20
CA LEU A 67 -1.89 12.74 12.34
C LEU A 67 -1.29 14.08 12.83
N MET A 68 -0.94 14.99 11.91
CA MET A 68 -0.44 16.32 12.27
C MET A 68 -1.54 17.20 12.88
N ALA A 69 -2.79 17.10 12.41
CA ALA A 69 -3.94 17.78 12.98
C ALA A 69 -4.29 17.26 14.39
N ALA A 70 -4.21 15.94 14.59
CA ALA A 70 -4.41 15.32 15.91
C ALA A 70 -3.31 15.73 16.90
N LEU A 71 -2.04 15.79 16.46
CA LEU A 71 -0.91 16.24 17.27
C LEU A 71 -1.05 17.72 17.66
N ALA A 72 -1.46 18.58 16.73
CA ALA A 72 -1.65 20.01 16.98
C ALA A 72 -2.80 20.32 17.96
N SER A 73 -3.77 19.42 18.08
CA SER A 73 -4.93 19.59 18.99
C SER A 73 -4.69 19.11 20.42
N MET A 74 -3.50 18.56 20.72
CA MET A 74 -3.15 18.03 22.05
C MET A 74 -2.24 18.97 22.86
N ALA A 75 -2.02 20.20 22.36
CA ALA A 75 -1.23 21.25 23.01
C ALA A 75 -2.10 22.24 23.80
#